data_AF-A0A0J6XZA0-F1
#
_entry.id   AF-A0A0J6XZA0-F1
#
_cell.length_a   1.000
_cell.length_b   1.000
_cell.length_c   1.000
_cell.angle_alpha   90.00
_cell.angle_beta   90.00
_cell.angle_gamma   90.00
#
_symmetry.space_group_name_H-M   'P 1'
#
loop_
_entity.id
_entity.type
_entity.pdbx_description
1 polymer ?
#
loop_
_entity_poly.entity_id
_entity_poly.type
_entity_poly.pdbx_seq_one_letter_code
_entity_poly.pdbx_strand_id
1 'polypeptide(L)'
;MSPIVVGGPELFLGAGEVYVALLRPEIDPADPAVRLAAEQAGVTPEEFAGPGDVWALMYEDGAGPGEFELPGARDVEADGFAEQFQAALASGEPFTVEAGDFLRLDARPAADAWRLTARISPPEDEQDGAAGPRTLELGALPAARLLADLEDFRSALA
;
A
#
# COMPACT_ATOMS: atom_id res chain seq x y z
N MET A 1 -4.17 -25.77 -4.64
CA MET A 1 -4.08 -25.04 -3.35
C MET A 1 -4.96 -23.82 -3.50
N SER A 2 -5.84 -23.56 -2.54
CA SER A 2 -6.55 -22.28 -2.51
C SER A 2 -5.59 -21.21 -2.01
N PRO A 3 -5.52 -20.03 -2.64
CA PRO A 3 -4.73 -18.93 -2.11
C PRO A 3 -5.28 -18.51 -0.75
N ILE A 4 -4.39 -18.10 0.17
CA ILE A 4 -4.80 -17.40 1.38
C ILE A 4 -5.46 -16.10 0.92
N VAL A 5 -6.70 -15.88 1.32
CA VAL A 5 -7.36 -14.59 1.09
C VAL A 5 -6.87 -13.67 2.20
N VAL A 6 -6.03 -12.70 1.83
CA VAL A 6 -5.64 -11.61 2.72
C VAL A 6 -6.70 -10.52 2.56
N GLY A 7 -7.43 -10.22 3.62
CA GLY A 7 -8.40 -9.12 3.65
C GLY A 7 -7.76 -7.81 4.11
N GLY A 8 -8.62 -6.82 4.35
CA GLY A 8 -8.25 -5.54 4.95
C GLY A 8 -8.15 -4.38 3.94
N PRO A 9 -7.91 -3.16 4.45
CA PRO A 9 -7.69 -1.98 3.62
C PRO A 9 -6.46 -2.14 2.72
N GLU A 10 -6.65 -1.93 1.42
CA GLU A 10 -5.58 -1.92 0.42
C GLU A 10 -5.77 -0.75 -0.54
N LEU A 11 -4.71 0.04 -0.73
CA LEU A 11 -4.61 1.05 -1.78
C LEU A 11 -3.45 0.69 -2.71
N PHE A 12 -3.79 0.17 -3.89
CA PHE A 12 -2.83 -0.21 -4.92
C PHE A 12 -2.68 0.89 -5.98
N LEU A 13 -1.45 1.35 -6.19
CA LEU A 13 -1.11 2.40 -7.15
C LEU A 13 -0.04 1.89 -8.12
N GLY A 14 -0.43 1.71 -9.38
CA GLY A 14 0.49 1.28 -10.42
C GLY A 14 -0.18 0.44 -11.50
N ALA A 15 0.62 0.02 -12.48
CA ALA A 15 0.18 -0.86 -13.55
C ALA A 15 1.31 -1.81 -13.95
N GLY A 16 1.04 -3.12 -13.92
CA GLY A 16 1.99 -4.15 -14.36
C GLY A 16 3.10 -4.40 -13.33
N GLU A 17 4.35 -4.29 -13.78
CA GLU A 17 5.56 -4.65 -13.01
C GLU A 17 6.13 -3.48 -12.20
N VAL A 18 5.40 -2.37 -12.05
CA VAL A 18 5.80 -1.26 -11.16
C VAL A 18 4.58 -0.79 -10.39
N TYR A 19 4.64 -0.90 -9.06
CA TYR A 19 3.54 -0.51 -8.19
C TYR A 19 4.01 -0.12 -6.79
N VAL A 20 3.11 0.55 -6.08
CA VAL A 20 3.13 0.74 -4.63
C VAL A 20 1.78 0.32 -4.09
N ALA A 21 1.76 -0.44 -3.01
CA ALA A 21 0.56 -0.83 -2.30
C ALA A 21 0.70 -0.47 -0.82
N LEU A 22 -0.24 0.33 -0.31
CA LEU A 22 -0.38 0.59 1.12
C LEU A 22 -1.49 -0.32 1.64
N LEU A 23 -1.16 -1.18 2.60
CA LEU A 23 -2.07 -2.25 3.04
C LEU A 23 -2.01 -2.46 4.55
N ARG A 24 -3.14 -2.86 5.11
CA ARG A 24 -3.22 -3.40 6.47
C ARG A 24 -3.80 -4.81 6.38
N PRO A 25 -2.96 -5.85 6.34
CA PRO A 25 -3.40 -7.23 6.16
C PRO A 25 -4.31 -7.67 7.29
N GLU A 26 -5.51 -8.13 6.94
CA GLU A 26 -6.40 -8.84 7.85
C GLU A 26 -6.39 -10.32 7.46
N ILE A 27 -5.57 -11.09 8.18
CA ILE A 27 -5.46 -12.55 8.00
C ILE A 27 -6.30 -13.23 9.08
N ASP A 28 -7.31 -14.00 8.68
CA ASP A 28 -8.10 -14.79 9.63
C ASP A 28 -7.32 -16.05 10.07
N PRO A 29 -6.87 -16.15 11.33
CA PRO A 29 -6.15 -17.33 11.81
C PRO A 29 -7.01 -18.60 11.80
N ALA A 30 -8.34 -18.48 11.72
CA ALA A 30 -9.25 -19.61 11.58
C ALA A 30 -9.31 -20.15 10.14
N ASP A 31 -8.82 -19.42 9.14
CA ASP A 31 -8.82 -19.85 7.75
C ASP A 31 -8.01 -21.16 7.59
N PRO A 32 -8.60 -22.21 6.98
CA PRO A 32 -7.90 -23.48 6.76
C PRO A 32 -6.57 -23.37 6.00
N ALA A 33 -6.44 -22.42 5.07
CA ALA A 33 -5.22 -22.15 4.33
C ALA A 33 -4.16 -21.49 5.22
N VAL A 34 -4.55 -20.55 6.08
CA VAL A 34 -3.65 -19.92 7.07
C VAL A 34 -3.14 -20.96 8.06
N ARG A 35 -4.03 -21.82 8.57
CA ARG A 35 -3.65 -22.90 9.49
C ARG A 35 -2.65 -23.87 8.86
N LEU A 36 -2.85 -24.22 7.59
CA LEU A 36 -1.93 -25.08 6.84
C LEU A 36 -0.57 -24.40 6.64
N ALA A 37 -0.56 -23.10 6.31
CA ALA A 37 0.68 -22.34 6.13
C ALA A 37 1.45 -22.17 7.45
N ALA A 38 0.75 -21.88 8.55
CA ALA A 38 1.32 -21.79 9.89
C ALA A 38 1.96 -23.13 10.32
N GLU A 39 1.28 -24.25 10.08
CA GLU A 39 1.83 -25.59 10.34
C GLU A 39 3.10 -25.84 9.54
N GLN A 40 3.13 -25.44 8.26
CA GLN A 40 4.32 -25.57 7.40
C GLN A 40 5.48 -24.67 7.85
N ALA A 41 5.18 -23.49 8.38
CA ALA A 41 6.15 -22.55 8.93
C ALA A 41 6.61 -22.90 10.35
N GLY A 42 5.93 -23.84 11.03
CA GLY A 42 6.25 -24.25 12.39
C GLY A 42 5.85 -23.22 13.46
N VAL A 43 4.86 -22.37 13.17
CA VAL A 43 4.33 -21.34 14.08
C VAL A 43 2.83 -21.57 14.31
N THR A 44 2.25 -20.89 15.31
CA THR A 44 0.79 -20.90 15.49
C THR A 44 0.09 -20.09 14.39
N PRO A 45 -1.18 -20.39 14.04
CA PRO A 45 -1.95 -19.56 13.10
C PRO A 45 -2.04 -18.09 13.51
N GLU A 46 -2.10 -17.80 14.80
CA GLU A 46 -2.11 -16.44 15.34
C GLU A 46 -0.76 -15.74 15.14
N GLU A 47 0.36 -16.43 15.39
CA GLU A 47 1.70 -15.91 15.08
C GLU A 47 1.92 -15.72 13.58
N PHE A 48 1.35 -16.60 12.75
CA PHE A 48 1.43 -16.48 11.29
C PHE A 48 0.59 -15.31 10.75
N ALA A 49 -0.62 -15.14 11.28
CA ALA A 49 -1.50 -14.04 10.90
C ALA A 49 -0.94 -12.67 11.33
N GLY A 50 -0.09 -12.66 12.37
CA GLY A 50 0.40 -11.43 12.96
C GLY A 50 -0.69 -10.68 13.72
N PRO A 51 -0.37 -9.48 14.24
CA PRO A 51 -1.30 -8.73 15.08
C PRO A 51 -2.47 -8.11 14.29
N GLY A 52 -2.44 -8.11 12.95
CA GLY A 52 -3.53 -7.69 12.07
C GLY A 52 -3.85 -6.18 12.09
N ASP A 53 -3.11 -5.41 12.88
CA ASP A 53 -3.23 -3.96 13.05
C ASP A 53 -2.04 -3.19 12.48
N VAL A 54 -1.01 -3.90 12.01
CA VAL A 54 0.21 -3.32 11.45
C VAL A 54 0.00 -3.02 9.97
N TRP A 55 0.19 -1.76 9.62
CA TRP A 55 0.27 -1.32 8.23
C TRP A 55 1.58 -1.76 7.60
N ALA A 56 1.57 -2.01 6.30
CA ALA A 56 2.73 -2.29 5.50
C ALA A 56 2.69 -1.49 4.21
N LEU A 57 3.88 -1.18 3.67
CA LEU A 57 4.03 -0.66 2.33
C LEU A 57 4.82 -1.65 1.50
N MET A 58 4.19 -2.14 0.43
CA MET A 58 4.81 -2.98 -0.58
C MET A 58 5.07 -2.17 -1.85
N TYR A 59 6.14 -2.49 -2.56
CA TYR A 59 6.44 -1.90 -3.85
C TYR A 59 7.18 -2.88 -4.76
N GLU A 60 7.11 -2.65 -6.06
CA GLU A 60 7.92 -3.32 -7.07
C GLU A 60 8.45 -2.24 -8.02
N ASP A 61 9.77 -2.22 -8.25
CA ASP A 61 10.45 -1.21 -9.07
C ASP A 61 11.07 -1.78 -10.36
N GLY A 62 10.76 -3.05 -10.67
CA GLY A 62 11.30 -3.80 -11.80
C GLY A 62 12.65 -4.47 -11.52
N ALA A 63 13.32 -4.13 -10.41
CA ALA A 63 14.49 -4.85 -9.91
C ALA A 63 14.13 -5.91 -8.86
N GLY A 64 12.91 -5.87 -8.33
CA GLY A 64 12.36 -6.82 -7.38
C GLY A 64 11.42 -6.16 -6.35
N PRO A 65 10.64 -6.97 -5.63
CA PRO A 65 9.71 -6.47 -4.64
C PRO A 65 10.46 -5.98 -3.40
N GLY A 66 9.95 -4.92 -2.78
CA GLY A 66 10.31 -4.47 -1.45
C GLY A 66 9.07 -4.30 -0.58
N GLU A 67 9.25 -4.51 0.72
CA GLU A 67 8.19 -4.44 1.72
C GLU A 67 8.79 -4.00 3.06
N PHE A 68 8.05 -3.19 3.81
CA PHE A 68 8.38 -2.87 5.20
C PHE A 68 7.11 -2.56 6.00
N GLU A 69 7.18 -2.85 7.29
CA GLU A 69 6.11 -2.55 8.24
C GLU A 69 6.12 -1.08 8.65
N LEU A 70 4.94 -0.59 9.00
CA LEU A 70 4.66 0.78 9.42
C LEU A 70 4.00 0.75 10.81
N PRO A 71 4.72 0.35 11.88
CA PRO A 71 4.15 0.15 13.21
C PRO A 71 3.57 1.44 13.84
N GLY A 72 3.90 2.61 13.28
CA GLY A 72 3.37 3.90 13.70
C GLY A 72 2.17 4.41 12.89
N ALA A 73 1.82 3.78 11.77
CA ALA A 73 0.74 4.24 10.89
C ALA A 73 -0.63 3.83 11.44
N ARG A 74 -1.59 4.76 11.34
CA ARG A 74 -2.95 4.59 11.86
C ARG A 74 -3.98 4.80 10.76
N ASP A 75 -5.15 4.18 10.91
CA ASP A 75 -6.26 4.31 9.96
C ASP A 75 -6.66 5.75 9.68
N VAL A 76 -6.62 6.62 10.70
CA VAL A 76 -6.93 8.05 10.55
C VAL A 76 -5.92 8.78 9.66
N GLU A 77 -4.66 8.36 9.67
CA GLU A 77 -3.62 8.93 8.79
C GLU A 77 -3.78 8.40 7.37
N ALA A 78 -4.10 7.11 7.22
CA ALA A 78 -4.40 6.49 5.95
C ALA A 78 -5.66 7.10 5.27
N ASP A 79 -6.75 7.28 6.03
CA ASP A 79 -7.97 7.95 5.55
C ASP A 79 -7.69 9.41 5.19
N GLY A 80 -6.95 10.13 6.04
CA GLY A 80 -6.57 11.52 5.79
C GLY A 80 -5.68 11.69 4.55
N PHE A 81 -4.81 10.73 4.26
CA PHE A 81 -4.04 10.68 3.01
C PHE A 81 -4.96 10.45 1.80
N ALA A 82 -5.86 9.47 1.89
CA ALA A 82 -6.80 9.16 0.81
C ALA A 82 -7.74 10.34 0.51
N GLU A 83 -8.24 11.02 1.54
CA GLU A 83 -9.06 12.23 1.40
C GLU A 83 -8.30 13.35 0.69
N GLN A 84 -7.05 13.64 1.11
CA GLN A 84 -6.21 14.64 0.44
C GLN A 84 -5.96 14.29 -1.02
N PHE A 85 -5.72 13.02 -1.32
CA PHE A 85 -5.51 12.55 -2.69
C PHE A 85 -6.80 12.70 -3.53
N GLN A 86 -7.97 12.33 -3.01
CA GLN A 86 -9.25 12.55 -3.70
C GLN A 86 -9.50 14.03 -3.98
N ALA A 87 -9.28 14.90 -2.99
CA ALA A 87 -9.43 16.35 -3.16
C ALA A 87 -8.46 16.92 -4.20
N ALA A 88 -7.22 16.44 -4.20
CA ALA A 88 -6.20 16.87 -5.16
C ALA A 88 -6.52 16.44 -6.59
N LEU A 89 -6.99 15.21 -6.80
CA LEU A 89 -7.48 14.73 -8.11
C LEU A 89 -8.63 15.58 -8.64
N ALA A 90 -9.56 15.98 -7.77
CA ALA A 90 -10.70 16.82 -8.14
C ALA A 90 -10.29 18.24 -8.56
N SER A 91 -9.13 18.73 -8.10
CA SER A 91 -8.62 20.05 -8.49
C SER A 91 -8.22 20.14 -9.97
N GLY A 92 -7.80 19.02 -10.57
CA GLY A 92 -7.30 18.96 -11.94
C GLY A 92 -5.89 19.55 -12.16
N GLU A 93 -5.26 20.07 -11.10
CA GLU A 93 -3.92 20.68 -11.15
C GLU A 93 -2.84 19.70 -10.68
N PRO A 94 -1.57 19.84 -11.11
CA PRO A 94 -0.47 19.05 -10.54
C PRO A 94 -0.40 19.19 -9.01
N PHE A 95 -0.13 18.09 -8.31
CA PHE A 95 -0.13 18.07 -6.86
C PHE A 95 0.91 17.12 -6.27
N THR A 96 1.13 17.30 -4.98
CA THR A 96 1.90 16.40 -4.13
C THR A 96 1.03 16.03 -2.92
N VAL A 97 0.98 14.76 -2.56
CA VAL A 97 0.36 14.25 -1.33
C VAL A 97 1.30 13.30 -0.62
N GLU A 98 1.21 13.24 0.70
CA GLU A 98 2.13 12.49 1.56
C GLU A 98 1.34 11.63 2.54
N ALA A 99 1.73 10.36 2.69
CA ALA A 99 1.26 9.45 3.72
C ALA A 99 2.41 9.28 4.73
N GLY A 100 2.36 10.06 5.81
CA GLY A 100 3.46 10.16 6.76
C GLY A 100 4.80 10.53 6.09
N ASP A 101 5.89 10.09 6.69
CA ASP A 101 7.25 10.34 6.17
C ASP A 101 7.72 9.25 5.18
N PHE A 102 6.92 8.20 4.97
CA PHE A 102 7.32 6.99 4.25
C PHE A 102 6.87 6.95 2.78
N LEU A 103 5.84 7.70 2.42
CA LEU A 103 5.34 7.76 1.04
C LEU A 103 4.98 9.17 0.64
N ARG A 104 5.57 9.63 -0.46
CA ARG A 104 5.17 10.85 -1.17
C ARG A 104 4.78 10.53 -2.59
N LEU A 105 3.64 11.03 -3.03
CA LEU A 105 3.19 10.95 -4.42
C LEU A 105 3.25 12.34 -5.06
N ASP A 106 3.90 12.42 -6.21
CA ASP A 106 3.82 13.58 -7.09
C ASP A 106 3.01 13.18 -8.32
N ALA A 107 1.94 13.92 -8.60
CA ALA A 107 1.01 13.61 -9.67
C ALA A 107 0.90 14.79 -10.64
N ARG A 108 0.87 14.47 -11.93
CA ARG A 108 0.65 15.45 -13.00
C ARG A 108 -0.39 14.95 -14.00
N PRO A 109 -1.23 15.83 -14.56
CA PRO A 109 -2.17 15.46 -15.60
C PRO A 109 -1.45 14.90 -16.84
N ALA A 110 -2.02 13.86 -17.43
CA ALA A 110 -1.54 13.22 -18.65
C ALA A 110 -2.73 12.78 -19.51
N ALA A 111 -3.21 13.69 -20.36
CA ALA A 111 -4.43 13.51 -21.16
C ALA A 111 -5.65 13.14 -20.29
N ASP A 112 -6.14 11.91 -20.36
CA ASP A 112 -7.26 11.35 -19.61
C ASP A 112 -6.84 10.57 -18.33
N ALA A 113 -5.54 10.62 -18.01
CA ALA A 113 -4.93 9.92 -16.89
C ALA A 113 -4.06 10.87 -16.05
N TRP A 114 -3.52 10.34 -14.95
CA TRP A 114 -2.53 10.98 -14.11
C TRP A 114 -1.22 10.19 -14.17
N ARG A 115 -0.10 10.88 -14.36
CA ARG A 115 1.22 10.28 -14.16
C ARG A 115 1.63 10.47 -12.72
N LEU A 116 1.84 9.38 -12.02
CA LEU A 116 2.25 9.37 -10.62
C LEU A 116 3.70 8.94 -10.50
N THR A 117 4.45 9.67 -9.68
CA THR A 117 5.76 9.28 -9.19
C THR A 117 5.67 9.07 -7.69
N ALA A 118 5.98 7.87 -7.22
CA ALA A 118 6.07 7.58 -5.79
C ALA A 118 7.51 7.72 -5.30
N ARG A 119 7.69 8.37 -4.16
CA ARG A 119 8.94 8.40 -3.41
C ARG A 119 8.71 7.67 -2.10
N ILE A 120 9.48 6.62 -1.89
CA ILE A 120 9.35 5.71 -0.75
C ILE A 120 10.56 5.89 0.13
N SER A 121 10.34 6.11 1.42
CA SER A 121 11.37 6.26 2.43
C SER A 121 11.10 5.26 3.56
N PRO A 122 11.81 4.12 3.60
CA PRO A 122 11.66 3.19 4.71
C PRO A 122 12.01 3.85 6.05
N PRO A 123 11.35 3.47 7.16
CA PRO A 123 11.68 3.97 8.49
C PRO A 123 13.14 3.66 8.88
N GLU A 124 13.70 4.45 9.80
CA GLU A 124 15.12 4.38 10.19
C GLU A 124 15.52 3.01 10.73
N ASP A 125 14.61 2.32 11.42
CA ASP A 125 14.83 1.02 12.06
C ASP A 125 14.95 -0.13 11.04
N GLU A 126 14.45 0.07 9.82
CA GLU A 126 14.51 -0.88 8.68
C GLU A 126 15.74 -0.64 7.78
N GLN A 127 16.61 0.33 8.13
CA GLN A 127 17.80 0.67 7.33
C GLN A 127 18.95 -0.34 7.46
N ASP A 128 18.89 -1.28 8.41
CA ASP A 128 20.01 -2.16 8.77
C ASP A 128 20.30 -3.30 7.75
N GLY A 129 19.67 -3.28 6.57
CA GLY A 129 19.87 -4.35 5.58
C GLY A 129 19.63 -4.04 4.09
N ALA A 130 18.54 -3.38 3.69
CA ALA A 130 18.25 -3.28 2.25
C ALA A 130 17.20 -2.21 1.90
N ALA A 131 17.69 -1.04 1.47
CA ALA A 131 17.06 -0.06 0.55
C ALA A 131 16.93 1.35 1.15
N GLY A 132 17.86 2.24 0.77
CA GLY A 132 17.65 3.68 0.90
C GLY A 132 16.47 4.16 0.04
N PRO A 133 16.10 5.45 0.12
CA PRO A 133 14.93 6.00 -0.54
C PRO A 133 14.80 5.57 -2.01
N ARG A 134 13.59 5.21 -2.43
CA ARG A 134 13.25 4.75 -3.78
C ARG A 134 12.36 5.76 -4.48
N THR A 135 12.46 5.83 -5.80
CA THR A 135 11.57 6.64 -6.63
C THR A 135 11.04 5.75 -7.76
N LEU A 136 9.72 5.59 -7.81
CA LEU A 136 9.02 4.72 -8.76
C LEU A 136 8.13 5.56 -9.67
N GLU A 137 8.22 5.35 -10.97
CA GLU A 137 7.30 5.92 -11.95
C GLU A 137 6.15 4.95 -12.16
N LEU A 138 5.00 5.20 -11.54
CA LEU A 138 3.84 4.28 -11.52
C LEU A 138 3.06 4.24 -12.84
N GLY A 139 3.54 4.95 -13.86
CA GLY A 139 2.89 5.07 -15.16
C GLY A 139 1.70 6.03 -15.14
N ALA A 140 0.88 5.95 -16.20
CA ALA A 140 -0.34 6.74 -16.35
C ALA A 140 -1.54 5.94 -15.84
N LEU A 141 -2.22 6.46 -14.82
CA LEU A 141 -3.36 5.82 -14.17
C LEU A 141 -4.64 6.63 -14.46
N PRO A 142 -5.72 6.00 -14.95
CA PRO A 142 -6.97 6.69 -15.22
C PRO A 142 -7.54 7.35 -13.96
N ALA A 143 -7.98 8.60 -14.06
CA ALA A 143 -8.52 9.35 -12.91
C ALA A 143 -9.72 8.63 -12.26
N ALA A 144 -10.61 8.06 -13.08
CA ALA A 144 -11.77 7.32 -12.60
C ALA A 144 -11.38 6.07 -11.80
N ARG A 145 -10.30 5.39 -12.20
CA ARG A 145 -9.79 4.22 -11.46
C ARG A 145 -9.22 4.66 -10.11
N LEU A 146 -8.37 5.70 -10.10
CA LEU A 146 -7.81 6.23 -8.85
C LEU A 146 -8.90 6.63 -7.85
N LEU A 147 -9.96 7.30 -8.32
CA LEU A 147 -11.07 7.68 -7.46
C LEU A 147 -11.83 6.47 -6.90
N ALA A 148 -12.07 5.44 -7.72
CA ALA A 148 -12.71 4.20 -7.27
C ALA A 148 -11.84 3.45 -6.25
N ASP A 149 -10.54 3.27 -6.56
CA ASP A 149 -9.59 2.58 -5.67
C ASP A 149 -9.49 3.33 -4.32
N LEU A 150 -9.52 4.68 -4.32
CA LEU A 150 -9.56 5.49 -3.10
C LEU A 150 -10.88 5.36 -2.33
N GLU A 151 -12.02 5.25 -3.01
CA GLU A 151 -13.33 5.07 -2.37
C GLU A 151 -13.45 3.68 -1.71
N ASP A 152 -12.99 2.63 -2.40
CA ASP A 152 -12.94 1.27 -1.88
C ASP A 152 -12.01 1.20 -0.65
N PHE A 153 -10.83 1.80 -0.75
CA PHE A 153 -9.87 1.88 0.37
C PHE A 153 -10.47 2.56 1.60
N ARG A 154 -11.09 3.72 1.42
CA ARG A 154 -11.73 4.46 2.53
C ARG A 154 -12.92 3.71 3.12
N SER A 155 -13.66 2.98 2.29
CA SER A 155 -14.76 2.14 2.76
C SER A 155 -14.28 0.95 3.60
N ALA A 156 -13.10 0.41 3.31
CA ALA A 156 -12.48 -0.67 4.09
C ALA A 156 -11.93 -0.20 5.45
N LEU A 157 -11.69 1.11 5.61
CA LEU A 157 -11.23 1.70 6.88
C LEU A 157 -12.36 1.98 7.89
N ALA A 158 -13.61 2.00 7.44
CA ALA A 158 -14.78 2.43 8.22
C ALA A 158 -15.50 1.27 8.95
#